data_AF-A0A7V1Q4Z4-F1
#
_entry.id   AF-A0A7V1Q4Z4-F1
#
_cell.length_a   1.000
_cell.length_b   1.000
_cell.length_c   1.000
_cell.angle_alpha   90.00
_cell.angle_beta   90.00
_cell.angle_gamma   90.00
#
_symmetry.space_group_name_H-M   'P 1'
#
loop_
_entity.id
_entity.type
_entity.pdbx_description
1 polymer ?
#
loop_
_entity_poly.entity_id
_entity_poly.type
_entity_poly.pdbx_seq_one_letter_code
_entity_poly.pdbx_strand_id
1 'polypeptide(L)'
;MASPCAGTASGACVSRAEVVDALLNGEVIEVYPADRPYPSCLILYAVEEPVHVVAAVDPVARTCHVITAYRPDIEHFDTDLRTRRKKT
;
A
#
# COMPACT_ATOMS: atom_id res chain seq x y z
N MET A 1 -16.65 1.82 8.53
CA MET A 1 -16.77 0.63 9.41
C MET A 1 -15.82 -0.41 8.87
N ALA A 2 -14.69 -0.64 9.54
CA ALA A 2 -13.71 -1.64 9.11
C ALA A 2 -14.17 -3.02 9.63
N SER A 3 -14.38 -3.97 8.71
CA SER A 3 -14.72 -5.35 9.06
C SER A 3 -13.56 -6.03 9.81
N PRO A 4 -13.83 -6.89 10.81
CA PRO A 4 -12.79 -7.62 11.50
C PRO A 4 -12.39 -8.86 10.69
N CYS A 5 -11.11 -9.00 10.36
CA CYS A 5 -10.56 -10.28 9.89
C CYS A 5 -10.22 -11.14 11.12
N ALA A 6 -10.95 -12.23 11.29
CA ALA A 6 -10.69 -13.24 12.30
C ALA A 6 -9.89 -14.39 11.69
N GLY A 7 -8.75 -14.70 12.31
CA GLY A 7 -8.22 -16.05 12.53
C GLY A 7 -7.78 -16.91 11.34
N THR A 8 -6.55 -17.41 11.46
CA THR A 8 -5.93 -18.60 10.80
C THR A 8 -5.41 -18.46 9.36
N ALA A 9 -4.09 -18.25 9.28
CA ALA A 9 -3.11 -18.57 8.24
C ALA A 9 -3.58 -18.79 6.78
N SER A 10 -3.43 -17.74 5.95
CA SER A 10 -2.84 -17.72 4.59
C SER A 10 -3.42 -16.53 3.81
N GLY A 11 -2.69 -15.40 3.83
CA GLY A 11 -2.52 -14.52 2.66
C GLY A 11 -3.66 -13.63 2.11
N ALA A 12 -4.77 -13.35 2.80
CA ALA A 12 -5.84 -12.52 2.22
C ALA A 12 -6.05 -11.12 2.85
N CYS A 13 -5.82 -10.96 4.16
CA CYS A 13 -6.12 -9.71 4.84
C CYS A 13 -4.85 -8.95 5.23
N VAL A 14 -4.74 -7.69 4.81
CA VAL A 14 -3.69 -6.78 5.30
C VAL A 14 -4.14 -6.23 6.66
N SER A 15 -3.36 -6.49 7.71
CA SER A 15 -3.64 -5.97 9.04
C SER A 15 -3.24 -4.50 9.20
N ARG A 16 -3.79 -3.82 10.21
CA ARG A 16 -3.40 -2.44 10.52
C ARG A 16 -1.92 -2.31 10.93
N ALA A 17 -1.37 -3.34 11.57
CA ALA A 17 0.04 -3.36 11.94
C ALA A 17 0.94 -3.35 10.70
N GLU A 18 0.63 -4.20 9.72
CA GLU A 18 1.36 -4.23 8.44
C GLU A 18 1.24 -2.93 7.65
N VAL A 19 0.07 -2.26 7.69
CA VAL A 19 -0.07 -0.93 7.10
C VAL A 19 0.86 0.07 7.78
N VAL A 20 0.94 0.07 9.12
CA VAL A 20 1.83 0.95 9.86
C VAL A 20 3.29 0.64 9.55
N ASP A 21 3.68 -0.65 9.52
CA ASP A 21 5.05 -1.06 9.19
C ASP A 21 5.43 -0.66 7.77
N ALA A 22 4.50 -0.79 6.81
CA ALA A 22 4.70 -0.34 5.44
C ALA A 22 4.87 1.18 5.35
N LEU A 23 4.09 1.97 6.10
CA LEU A 23 4.24 3.43 6.13
C LEU A 23 5.58 3.88 6.75
N LEU A 24 6.14 3.11 7.69
CA LEU A 24 7.38 3.44 8.39
C LEU A 24 8.64 2.93 7.67
N ASN A 25 8.57 1.75 7.08
CA ASN A 25 9.74 1.02 6.56
C ASN A 25 9.65 0.67 5.07
N GLY A 26 8.52 0.94 4.44
CA GLY A 26 8.30 0.66 3.02
C GLY A 26 8.94 1.71 2.10
N GLU A 27 9.02 1.35 0.84
CA GLU A 27 9.58 2.19 -0.20
C GLU A 27 8.47 2.83 -1.05
N VAL A 28 8.59 4.12 -1.33
CA VAL A 28 7.70 4.79 -2.29
C VAL A 28 8.08 4.39 -3.71
N ILE A 29 7.17 3.70 -4.40
CA ILE A 29 7.41 3.15 -5.74
C ILE A 29 6.68 3.93 -6.85
N GLU A 30 5.61 4.64 -6.50
CA GLU A 30 4.92 5.59 -7.40
C GLU A 30 4.46 6.82 -6.62
N VAL A 31 4.41 7.98 -7.29
CA VAL A 31 3.91 9.24 -6.73
C VAL A 31 2.82 9.78 -7.64
N TYR A 32 1.70 10.17 -7.04
CA TYR A 32 0.52 10.72 -7.72
C TYR A 32 0.28 12.16 -7.25
N PRO A 33 1.04 13.14 -7.78
CA PRO A 33 0.96 14.54 -7.33
C PRO A 33 -0.35 15.24 -7.74
N ALA A 34 -1.05 14.68 -8.72
CA ALA A 34 -2.31 15.22 -9.22
C ALA A 34 -3.52 14.80 -8.36
N ASP A 35 -3.37 13.83 -7.46
CA ASP A 35 -4.45 13.37 -6.60
C ASP A 35 -4.98 14.50 -5.71
N ARG A 36 -6.23 14.34 -5.28
CA ARG A 36 -6.99 15.30 -4.48
C ARG A 36 -7.69 14.58 -3.32
N PRO A 37 -7.80 15.19 -2.13
CA PRO A 37 -7.41 16.57 -1.80
C PRO A 37 -5.89 16.79 -1.62
N TYR A 38 -5.11 15.72 -1.42
CA TYR A 38 -3.66 15.78 -1.24
C TYR A 38 -2.95 14.85 -2.22
N PRO A 39 -1.69 15.14 -2.59
CA PRO A 39 -0.82 14.19 -3.28
C PRO A 39 -0.79 12.85 -2.56
N SER A 40 -0.80 11.77 -3.34
CA SER A 40 -0.70 10.41 -2.81
C SER A 40 0.52 9.68 -3.37
N CYS A 41 0.88 8.56 -2.75
CA CYS A 41 1.93 7.67 -3.23
C CYS A 41 1.56 6.21 -3.00
N LEU A 42 2.13 5.33 -3.83
CA LEU A 42 2.11 3.89 -3.62
C LEU A 42 3.41 3.48 -2.92
N ILE A 43 3.26 2.78 -1.81
CA ILE A 43 4.35 2.30 -0.96
C ILE A 43 4.37 0.77 -1.01
N LEU A 44 5.54 0.18 -1.24
CA LEU A 44 5.80 -1.26 -1.18
C LEU A 44 6.59 -1.58 0.09
N TYR A 45 6.07 -2.51 0.88
CA TYR A 45 6.81 -3.14 1.98
C TYR A 45 7.15 -4.58 1.58
N ALA A 46 8.41 -4.78 1.17
CA ALA A 46 8.90 -6.04 0.59
C ALA A 46 9.40 -7.02 1.68
N VAL A 47 8.46 -7.57 2.45
CA VAL A 47 8.69 -8.68 3.39
C VAL A 47 8.21 -10.01 2.80
N GLU A 48 8.25 -11.12 3.57
CA GLU A 48 7.79 -12.44 3.09
C GLU A 48 6.39 -12.42 2.50
N GLU A 49 5.47 -11.63 3.08
CA GLU A 49 4.17 -11.30 2.50
C GLU A 49 4.11 -9.81 2.12
N PRO A 50 4.43 -9.44 0.86
CA PRO A 50 4.50 -8.04 0.45
C PRO A 50 3.20 -7.27 0.64
N VAL A 51 3.30 -6.00 1.03
CA VAL A 51 2.14 -5.11 1.18
C VAL A 51 2.31 -3.92 0.25
N HIS A 52 1.26 -3.60 -0.50
CA HIS A 52 1.07 -2.31 -1.15
C HIS A 52 0.13 -1.44 -0.32
N VAL A 53 0.55 -0.21 -0.05
CA VAL A 53 -0.27 0.81 0.61
C VAL A 53 -0.32 2.05 -0.27
N VAL A 54 -1.52 2.52 -0.59
CA VAL A 54 -1.70 3.85 -1.18
C VAL A 54 -2.06 4.80 -0.06
N ALA A 55 -1.27 5.86 0.10
CA ALA A 55 -1.48 6.85 1.15
C ALA A 55 -1.31 8.28 0.63
N ALA A 56 -2.10 9.20 1.18
CA ALA A 56 -1.98 10.63 0.94
C ALA A 56 -1.54 11.36 2.22
N VAL A 57 -0.74 12.40 2.09
CA VAL A 57 -0.20 13.13 3.24
C VAL A 57 -0.76 14.55 3.28
N ASP A 58 -1.42 14.90 4.37
CA ASP A 58 -1.71 16.28 4.74
C ASP A 58 -0.56 16.82 5.61
N PRO A 59 0.33 17.67 5.07
CA PRO A 59 1.46 18.20 5.83
C PRO A 59 1.04 19.22 6.89
N VAL A 60 -0.11 19.90 6.72
CA VAL A 60 -0.60 20.92 7.65
C VAL A 60 -1.19 20.25 8.88
N ALA A 61 -2.07 19.27 8.68
CA ALA A 61 -2.65 18.47 9.76
C ALA A 61 -1.71 17.37 10.27
N ARG A 62 -0.53 17.19 9.66
CA ARG A 62 0.45 16.12 9.96
C ARG A 62 -0.21 14.73 9.97
N THR A 63 -1.08 14.48 9.01
CA THR A 63 -1.90 13.27 8.96
C THR A 63 -1.60 12.49 7.68
N CYS A 64 -1.43 11.18 7.82
CA CYS A 64 -1.35 10.25 6.70
C CYS A 64 -2.70 9.55 6.53
N HIS A 65 -3.32 9.74 5.37
CA HIS A 65 -4.58 9.12 4.99
C HIS A 65 -4.30 7.86 4.19
N VAL A 66 -4.59 6.69 4.78
CA VAL A 66 -4.53 5.41 4.07
C VAL A 66 -5.75 5.30 3.16
N ILE A 67 -5.52 5.24 1.85
CA ILE A 67 -6.58 5.12 0.84
C ILE A 67 -6.93 3.65 0.64
N THR A 68 -5.93 2.80 0.44
CA THR A 68 -6.10 1.35 0.33
C THR A 68 -4.82 0.61 0.72
N ALA A 69 -4.96 -0.65 1.12
CA ALA A 69 -3.85 -1.56 1.35
C ALA A 69 -4.20 -2.96 0.81
N TYR A 70 -3.28 -3.59 0.08
CA TYR A 70 -3.52 -4.87 -0.59
C TYR A 70 -2.21 -5.65 -0.80
N ARG A 71 -2.33 -6.96 -1.08
CA ARG A 71 -1.20 -7.79 -1.53
C ARG A 71 -0.99 -7.58 -3.03
N PRO A 72 0.21 -7.18 -3.51
CA PRO A 72 0.47 -7.07 -4.93
C PRO A 72 0.52 -8.44 -5.60
N ASP A 73 0.30 -8.47 -6.91
CA ASP A 73 0.35 -9.67 -7.73
C ASP A 73 1.15 -9.43 -9.02
N ILE A 74 1.59 -10.54 -9.62
CA ILE A 74 2.38 -10.54 -10.86
C ILE A 74 1.53 -10.33 -12.12
N GLU A 75 0.20 -10.25 -12.02
CA GLU A 75 -0.67 -9.91 -13.16
C GLU A 75 -0.62 -8.39 -13.41
N HIS A 76 -0.54 -7.60 -12.34
CA HIS A 76 -0.49 -6.14 -12.37
C HIS A 76 0.93 -5.58 -12.28
N PHE A 77 1.85 -6.27 -11.60
CA PHE A 77 3.24 -5.87 -11.41
C PHE A 77 4.20 -6.90 -12.02
N ASP A 78 5.46 -6.52 -12.25
CA ASP A 78 6.51 -7.46 -12.64
C ASP A 78 6.83 -8.41 -11.47
N THR A 79 7.73 -9.37 -11.70
CA THR A 79 8.19 -10.33 -10.69
C THR A 79 8.86 -9.69 -9.47
N ASP A 80 9.26 -8.41 -9.58
CA ASP A 80 9.74 -7.59 -8.48
C ASP A 80 8.62 -7.03 -7.57
N LEU A 81 7.35 -7.23 -7.96
CA LEU A 81 6.13 -6.68 -7.34
C LEU A 81 6.12 -5.15 -7.19
N ARG A 82 7.03 -4.47 -7.87
CA ARG A 82 7.27 -3.02 -7.79
C ARG A 82 6.86 -2.35 -9.09
N THR A 83 7.25 -2.91 -10.22
CA THR A 83 7.12 -2.26 -11.52
C THR A 83 5.77 -2.60 -12.14
N ARG A 84 4.88 -1.62 -12.33
CA ARG A 84 3.59 -1.88 -13.02
C ARG A 84 3.82 -2.42 -14.42
N ARG A 85 3.11 -3.49 -14.77
CA ARG A 85 3.03 -3.96 -16.14
C ARG A 85 2.28 -2.97 -17.00
N LYS A 86 2.81 -2.67 -18.18
CA LYS A 86 2.05 -1.95 -19.20
C LYS A 86 1.03 -2.91 -19.79
N LYS A 87 -0.24 -2.52 -19.77
CA LYS A 87 -1.26 -3.20 -20.58
C LYS A 87 -0.95 -2.88 -22.04
N THR A 88 -0.42 -3.86 -22.77
CA THR A 88 -0.31 -3.84 -24.23
C THR A 88 -1.67 -4.10 -24.87
#